data_AF-A0A2P2L3C7-F1
#
_entry.id   AF-A0A2P2L3C7-F1
#
_cell.length_a   1.000
_cell.length_b   1.000
_cell.length_c   1.000
_cell.angle_alpha   90.00
_cell.angle_beta   90.00
_cell.angle_gamma   90.00
#
_symmetry.space_group_name_H-M   'P 1'
#
loop_
_entity.id
_entity.type
_entity.pdbx_description
1 polymer ?
#
loop_
_entity_poly.entity_id
_entity_poly.type
_entity_poly.pdbx_seq_one_letter_code
_entity_poly.pdbx_strand_id
1 'polypeptide(L)'
;MLATGFINNFCQLVDPQGLREELSYIKSLNADGVVVDCWWGIVEAWSPQKYVWSGYRELFNIIREFKLKLQVVMAFHEYGGNDTNGVMISLPHWVLEIGKQNQDIFFTDLDGRRNSECLSWGIDKERVLSGRTGIEVYFDFMRSFRTEFDDLLSECMISAIEIGLGPSGELKYPSFPEKIGWRYPGIVL
;
A
#
# COMPACT_ATOMS: atom_id res chain seq x y z
N MET A 1 -11.89 7.89 -4.38
CA MET A 1 -10.51 7.52 -4.02
C MET A 1 -9.66 8.73 -4.27
N LEU A 2 -8.81 9.11 -3.32
CA LEU A 2 -7.90 10.23 -3.49
C LEU A 2 -6.82 9.86 -4.51
N ALA A 3 -6.36 10.80 -5.33
CA ALA A 3 -5.29 10.52 -6.28
C ALA A 3 -4.00 10.02 -5.57
N THR A 4 -3.36 9.00 -6.16
CA THR A 4 -2.04 8.55 -5.74
C THR A 4 -0.99 9.59 -6.15
N GLY A 5 0.00 9.86 -5.29
CA GLY A 5 1.12 10.75 -5.60
C GLY A 5 1.28 11.96 -4.68
N PHE A 6 0.34 12.20 -3.76
CA PHE A 6 0.49 13.24 -2.73
C PHE A 6 1.60 12.91 -1.72
N ILE A 7 1.88 11.63 -1.49
CA ILE A 7 2.98 11.17 -0.64
C ILE A 7 4.11 10.62 -1.51
N ASN A 8 5.32 11.14 -1.35
CA ASN A 8 6.50 10.65 -2.06
C ASN A 8 7.13 9.42 -1.37
N ASN A 9 8.15 8.83 -2.02
CA ASN A 9 8.89 7.66 -1.52
C ASN A 9 9.67 7.90 -0.19
N PHE A 10 9.71 9.14 0.30
CA PHE A 10 10.31 9.50 1.60
C PHE A 10 9.24 9.76 2.67
N CYS A 11 7.98 9.41 2.39
CA CYS A 11 6.83 9.67 3.26
C CYS A 11 6.65 11.16 3.59
N GLN A 12 6.81 12.02 2.58
CA GLN A 12 6.56 13.46 2.67
C GLN A 12 5.38 13.85 1.79
N LEU A 13 4.55 14.78 2.28
CA LEU A 13 3.48 15.39 1.50
C LEU A 13 4.09 16.39 0.51
N VAL A 14 3.91 16.18 -0.79
CA VAL A 14 4.59 16.98 -1.83
C VAL A 14 3.76 18.13 -2.41
N ASP A 15 2.43 18.02 -2.38
CA ASP A 15 1.52 19.05 -2.90
C ASP A 15 0.31 19.27 -1.97
N PRO A 16 0.52 19.97 -0.84
CA PRO A 16 -0.59 20.27 0.08
C PRO A 16 -1.66 21.15 -0.55
N GLN A 17 -1.31 22.01 -1.51
CA GLN A 17 -2.25 22.93 -2.14
C GLN A 17 -3.16 22.19 -3.12
N GLY A 18 -2.58 21.37 -4.02
CA GLY A 18 -3.36 20.52 -4.92
C GLY A 18 -4.25 19.54 -4.17
N LEU A 19 -3.77 18.98 -3.05
CA LEU A 19 -4.60 18.15 -2.16
C LEU A 19 -5.83 18.91 -1.66
N ARG A 20 -5.65 20.15 -1.18
CA ARG A 20 -6.76 20.98 -0.69
C ARG A 20 -7.76 21.32 -1.78
N GLU A 21 -7.28 21.57 -3.00
CA GLU A 21 -8.14 21.82 -4.17
C GLU A 21 -8.96 20.58 -4.53
N GLU A 22 -8.34 19.41 -4.56
CA GLU A 22 -9.04 18.13 -4.82
C GLU A 22 -10.08 17.84 -3.72
N LEU A 23 -9.73 18.01 -2.44
CA LEU A 23 -10.67 17.81 -1.33
C LEU A 23 -11.82 18.82 -1.34
N SER A 24 -11.56 20.07 -1.73
CA SER A 24 -12.60 21.09 -1.91
C SER A 24 -13.58 20.68 -3.00
N TYR A 25 -13.07 20.19 -4.13
CA TYR A 25 -13.89 19.68 -5.22
C TYR A 25 -14.71 18.45 -4.79
N ILE A 26 -14.09 17.45 -4.18
CA ILE A 26 -14.78 16.24 -3.66
C ILE A 26 -15.90 16.63 -2.69
N LYS A 27 -15.64 17.58 -1.79
CA LYS A 27 -16.64 18.07 -0.83
C LYS A 27 -17.80 18.79 -1.53
N SER A 28 -17.54 19.52 -2.61
CA SER A 28 -18.59 20.18 -3.40
C SER A 28 -19.57 19.18 -4.05
N LEU A 29 -19.15 17.93 -4.23
CA LEU A 29 -19.97 16.82 -4.72
C LEU A 29 -20.79 16.13 -3.60
N ASN A 30 -20.77 16.66 -2.37
CA ASN A 30 -21.41 16.08 -1.19
C ASN A 30 -20.93 14.66 -0.85
N ALA A 31 -19.65 14.35 -1.10
CA ALA A 31 -19.07 13.09 -0.69
C ALA A 31 -18.96 12.98 0.85
N ASP A 32 -19.24 11.79 1.40
CA ASP A 32 -19.11 11.52 2.84
C ASP A 32 -17.65 11.43 3.32
N GLY A 33 -16.73 11.06 2.42
CA GLY A 33 -15.36 10.75 2.77
C GLY A 33 -14.47 10.44 1.59
N VAL A 34 -13.21 10.13 1.89
CA VAL A 34 -12.18 9.75 0.91
C VAL A 34 -11.53 8.43 1.30
N VAL A 35 -11.01 7.74 0.29
CA VAL A 35 -10.20 6.53 0.45
C VAL A 35 -8.75 6.89 0.17
N VAL A 36 -7.83 6.48 1.04
CA VAL A 36 -6.39 6.73 0.91
C VAL A 36 -5.61 5.44 1.12
N ASP A 37 -4.69 5.15 0.19
CA ASP A 37 -3.74 4.04 0.31
C ASP A 37 -2.53 4.42 1.17
N CYS A 38 -2.35 3.67 2.25
CA CYS A 38 -1.14 3.64 3.05
C CYS A 38 -0.18 2.58 2.50
N TRP A 39 0.76 3.03 1.67
CA TRP A 39 1.72 2.16 0.98
C TRP A 39 2.79 1.63 1.92
N TRP A 40 2.87 0.31 2.04
CA TRP A 40 3.89 -0.35 2.86
C TRP A 40 5.30 0.03 2.39
N GLY A 41 5.52 0.08 1.08
CA GLY A 41 6.77 0.48 0.46
C GLY A 41 7.24 1.90 0.73
N ILE A 42 6.35 2.79 1.17
CA ILE A 42 6.68 4.17 1.57
C ILE A 42 6.94 4.23 3.08
N VAL A 43 6.06 3.63 3.87
CA VAL A 43 6.04 3.77 5.32
C VAL A 43 7.17 2.98 5.99
N GLU A 44 7.46 1.76 5.54
CA GLU A 44 8.54 0.91 6.06
C GLU A 44 9.67 0.73 5.02
N ALA A 45 9.89 1.74 4.17
CA ALA A 45 10.70 1.65 2.96
C ALA A 45 12.12 1.10 3.17
N TRP A 46 12.84 1.63 4.16
CA TRP A 46 14.30 1.50 4.27
C TRP A 46 14.77 0.40 5.20
N SER A 47 14.02 0.08 6.24
CA SER A 47 14.47 -0.86 7.27
C SER A 47 13.29 -1.53 7.95
N PRO A 48 13.43 -2.82 8.31
CA PRO A 48 12.46 -3.53 9.14
C PRO A 48 12.12 -2.74 10.41
N GLN A 49 10.82 -2.62 10.71
CA GLN A 49 10.26 -2.02 11.91
C GLN A 49 10.57 -0.54 12.11
N LYS A 50 11.02 0.17 11.06
CA LYS A 50 11.18 1.63 11.07
C LYS A 50 10.10 2.27 10.22
N TYR A 51 8.97 2.58 10.88
CA TYR A 51 7.80 3.16 10.26
C TYR A 51 7.88 4.69 10.25
N VAL A 52 7.65 5.30 9.09
CA VAL A 52 7.53 6.76 8.92
C VAL A 52 6.10 7.05 8.49
N TRP A 53 5.39 7.83 9.29
CA TRP A 53 3.99 8.20 9.04
C TRP A 53 3.78 9.72 8.86
N SER A 54 4.83 10.52 8.91
CA SER A 54 4.75 11.99 8.95
C SER A 54 3.94 12.58 7.80
N GLY A 55 4.18 12.13 6.57
CA GLY A 55 3.43 12.59 5.39
C GLY A 55 1.96 12.18 5.44
N TYR A 56 1.67 10.95 5.86
CA TYR A 56 0.27 10.49 6.05
C TYR A 56 -0.43 11.26 7.15
N ARG A 57 0.26 11.59 8.25
CA ARG A 57 -0.30 12.43 9.32
C ARG A 57 -0.66 13.83 8.83
N GLU A 58 0.21 14.46 8.04
CA GLU A 58 -0.09 15.75 7.45
C GLU A 58 -1.29 15.67 6.50
N LEU A 59 -1.31 14.66 5.63
CA LEU A 59 -2.42 14.41 4.71
C LEU A 59 -3.76 14.17 5.45
N PHE A 60 -3.76 13.35 6.49
CA PHE A 60 -4.96 13.10 7.31
C PHE A 60 -5.39 14.35 8.08
N ASN A 61 -4.46 15.16 8.58
CA ASN A 61 -4.80 16.43 9.22
C ASN A 61 -5.51 17.37 8.25
N ILE A 62 -5.05 17.44 6.99
CA ILE A 62 -5.71 18.24 5.96
C ILE A 62 -7.12 17.69 5.70
N ILE A 63 -7.28 16.37 5.50
CA ILE A 63 -8.61 15.74 5.31
C ILE A 63 -9.55 16.05 6.49
N ARG A 64 -9.02 16.03 7.72
CA ARG A 64 -9.76 16.37 8.94
C ARG A 64 -10.32 17.78 8.92
N GLU A 65 -9.56 18.77 8.42
CA GLU A 65 -10.04 20.15 8.29
C GLU A 65 -11.25 20.26 7.35
N PHE A 66 -11.32 19.42 6.32
CA PHE A 66 -12.47 19.33 5.42
C PHE A 66 -13.66 18.57 6.03
N LYS A 67 -13.51 17.96 7.22
CA LYS A 67 -14.53 17.17 7.92
C LYS A 67 -15.06 16.00 7.09
N LEU A 68 -14.17 15.39 6.30
CA LEU A 68 -14.47 14.21 5.51
C LEU A 68 -14.11 12.95 6.32
N LYS A 69 -14.91 11.89 6.19
CA LYS A 69 -14.53 10.57 6.72
C LYS A 69 -13.36 10.00 5.92
N LEU A 70 -12.62 9.12 6.56
CA LEU A 70 -11.44 8.49 5.97
C LEU A 70 -11.59 6.97 5.97
N GLN A 71 -11.45 6.35 4.80
CA GLN A 71 -11.16 4.93 4.66
C GLN A 71 -9.69 4.77 4.32
N VAL A 72 -8.98 3.92 5.07
CA VAL A 72 -7.57 3.65 4.86
C VAL A 72 -7.39 2.28 4.25
N VAL A 73 -6.60 2.18 3.19
CA VAL A 73 -6.17 0.90 2.61
C VAL A 73 -4.76 0.61 3.06
N MET A 74 -4.53 -0.54 3.68
CA MET A 74 -3.20 -1.06 4.01
C MET A 74 -2.62 -1.71 2.76
N ALA A 75 -1.89 -0.94 1.96
CA ALA A 75 -1.42 -1.38 0.66
C ALA A 75 -0.08 -2.13 0.79
N PHE A 76 -0.19 -3.45 0.99
CA PHE A 76 0.93 -4.40 1.03
C PHE A 76 1.36 -4.91 -0.35
N HIS A 77 1.17 -4.09 -1.39
CA HIS A 77 1.47 -4.42 -2.77
C HIS A 77 2.17 -3.26 -3.48
N GLU A 78 2.81 -3.56 -4.60
CA GLU A 78 3.39 -2.59 -5.51
C GLU A 78 2.30 -1.86 -6.29
N TYR A 79 2.45 -0.55 -6.45
CA TYR A 79 1.71 0.27 -7.40
C TYR A 79 2.60 0.62 -8.58
N GLY A 80 2.18 0.31 -9.79
CA GLY A 80 2.92 0.70 -10.99
C GLY A 80 2.63 -0.18 -12.19
N GLY A 81 2.35 0.46 -13.33
CA GLY A 81 2.03 -0.18 -14.60
C GLY A 81 1.94 0.85 -15.72
N ASN A 82 1.58 0.42 -16.93
CA ASN A 82 1.51 1.31 -18.10
C ASN A 82 0.51 2.46 -17.94
N ASP A 83 -0.46 2.33 -17.02
CA ASP A 83 -1.56 3.29 -16.84
C ASP A 83 -1.38 4.24 -15.64
N THR A 84 -0.28 4.16 -14.87
CA THR A 84 -0.14 4.87 -13.58
C THR A 84 0.49 6.27 -13.65
N ASN A 85 0.38 7.00 -14.77
CA ASN A 85 0.98 8.33 -14.98
C ASN A 85 2.49 8.43 -14.59
N GLY A 86 3.21 7.30 -14.60
CA GLY A 86 4.62 7.22 -14.21
C GLY A 86 4.88 7.16 -12.70
N VAL A 87 3.86 7.15 -11.84
CA VAL A 87 4.02 6.91 -10.40
C VAL A 87 4.24 5.41 -10.18
N MET A 88 5.36 5.08 -9.53
CA MET A 88 5.73 3.71 -9.16
C MET A 88 6.09 3.67 -7.67
N ILE A 89 5.42 2.81 -6.93
CA ILE A 89 5.64 2.55 -5.50
C ILE A 89 5.89 1.06 -5.36
N SER A 90 7.14 0.66 -5.13
CA SER A 90 7.51 -0.74 -4.95
C SER A 90 7.15 -1.25 -3.55
N LEU A 91 7.32 -2.55 -3.30
CA LEU A 91 7.47 -3.06 -1.94
C LEU A 91 8.71 -2.44 -1.25
N PRO A 92 8.85 -2.54 0.09
CA PRO A 92 10.01 -1.98 0.78
C PRO A 92 11.33 -2.50 0.23
N HIS A 93 12.32 -1.60 0.17
CA HIS A 93 13.63 -1.92 -0.40
C HIS A 93 14.30 -3.10 0.32
N TRP A 94 14.17 -3.19 1.64
CA TRP A 94 14.74 -4.29 2.42
C TRP A 94 14.11 -5.66 2.08
N VAL A 95 12.83 -5.69 1.70
CA VAL A 95 12.13 -6.90 1.24
C VAL A 95 12.64 -7.30 -0.15
N LEU A 96 12.80 -6.33 -1.04
CA LEU A 96 13.31 -6.57 -2.39
C LEU A 96 14.76 -7.11 -2.35
N GLU A 97 15.61 -6.64 -1.43
CA GLU A 97 16.95 -7.20 -1.24
C GLU A 97 16.93 -8.65 -0.76
N ILE A 98 16.01 -9.01 0.14
CA ILE A 98 15.81 -10.41 0.54
C ILE A 98 15.35 -11.22 -0.68
N GLY A 99 14.44 -10.67 -1.49
CA GLY A 99 13.94 -11.29 -2.71
C GLY A 99 15.01 -11.60 -3.76
N LYS A 100 16.11 -10.84 -3.79
CA LYS A 100 17.26 -11.14 -4.66
C LYS A 100 18.00 -12.42 -4.24
N GLN A 101 18.01 -12.72 -2.94
CA GLN A 101 18.68 -13.90 -2.37
C GLN A 101 17.74 -15.10 -2.28
N ASN A 102 16.46 -14.86 -1.97
CA ASN A 102 15.42 -15.85 -1.85
C ASN A 102 14.19 -15.40 -2.65
N GLN A 103 14.09 -15.89 -3.89
CA GLN A 103 12.97 -15.53 -4.77
C GLN A 103 11.65 -16.20 -4.39
N ASP A 104 11.66 -17.21 -3.52
CA ASP A 104 10.45 -17.95 -3.12
C ASP A 104 9.55 -17.14 -2.16
N ILE A 105 9.99 -15.94 -1.76
CA ILE A 105 9.13 -14.97 -1.07
C ILE A 105 8.05 -14.37 -1.96
N PHE A 106 8.15 -14.55 -3.29
CA PHE A 106 7.22 -14.02 -4.28
C PHE A 106 6.41 -15.12 -4.96
N PHE A 107 5.22 -14.76 -5.45
CA PHE A 107 4.43 -15.68 -6.27
C PHE A 107 5.18 -16.05 -7.54
N THR A 108 5.02 -17.30 -7.96
CA THR A 108 5.82 -17.88 -9.04
C THR A 108 4.93 -18.72 -9.94
N ASP A 109 5.04 -18.50 -11.24
CA ASP A 109 4.34 -19.31 -12.24
C ASP A 109 5.05 -20.65 -12.50
N LEU A 110 4.46 -21.49 -13.36
CA LEU A 110 5.04 -22.79 -13.72
C LEU A 110 6.35 -22.66 -14.50
N ASP A 111 6.57 -21.54 -15.20
CA ASP A 111 7.79 -21.24 -15.94
C ASP A 111 8.90 -20.64 -15.05
N GLY A 112 8.64 -20.53 -13.73
CA GLY A 112 9.59 -19.99 -12.75
C GLY A 112 9.68 -18.45 -12.74
N ARG A 113 8.77 -17.74 -13.43
CA ARG A 113 8.73 -16.28 -13.42
C ARG A 113 8.15 -15.78 -12.09
N ARG A 114 8.81 -14.79 -11.50
CA ARG A 114 8.47 -14.24 -10.18
C ARG A 114 7.64 -12.97 -10.33
N ASN A 115 6.61 -12.83 -9.51
CA ASN A 115 5.82 -11.61 -9.39
C ASN A 115 6.15 -10.91 -8.07
N SER A 116 6.88 -9.78 -8.15
CA SER A 116 7.30 -8.96 -7.01
C SER A 116 6.25 -7.95 -6.54
N GLU A 117 5.02 -8.00 -7.05
CA GLU A 117 3.96 -7.07 -6.69
C GLU A 117 3.51 -7.25 -5.24
N CYS A 118 3.53 -8.47 -4.71
CA CYS A 118 3.19 -8.75 -3.32
C CYS A 118 3.93 -10.00 -2.82
N LEU A 119 3.94 -10.21 -1.51
CA LEU A 119 4.52 -11.42 -0.92
C LEU A 119 3.63 -12.64 -1.18
N SER A 120 4.27 -13.79 -1.39
CA SER A 120 3.61 -15.09 -1.45
C SER A 120 3.03 -15.46 -0.08
N TRP A 121 1.80 -15.97 -0.03
CA TRP A 121 1.23 -16.53 1.20
C TRP A 121 1.99 -17.75 1.73
N GLY A 122 2.86 -18.36 0.89
CA GLY A 122 3.75 -19.44 1.31
C GLY A 122 4.69 -19.05 2.46
N ILE A 123 4.98 -17.75 2.63
CA ILE A 123 5.86 -17.27 3.70
C ILE A 123 5.13 -16.78 4.96
N ASP A 124 3.81 -16.96 5.06
CA ASP A 124 3.03 -16.57 6.25
C ASP A 124 3.41 -17.37 7.50
N LYS A 125 4.07 -18.51 7.33
CA LYS A 125 4.57 -19.37 8.42
C LYS A 125 6.08 -19.49 8.46
N GLU A 126 6.79 -18.85 7.53
CA GLU A 126 8.24 -18.99 7.37
C GLU A 126 8.96 -17.70 7.76
N ARG A 127 9.97 -17.78 8.63
CA ARG A 127 10.69 -16.62 9.18
C ARG A 127 11.78 -16.09 8.24
N VAL A 128 11.41 -15.79 6.99
CA VAL A 128 12.35 -15.40 5.93
C VAL A 128 12.52 -13.88 5.77
N LEU A 129 11.73 -13.07 6.47
CA LEU A 129 11.75 -11.60 6.39
C LEU A 129 12.53 -11.00 7.58
N SER A 130 13.85 -11.21 7.60
CA SER A 130 14.74 -10.79 8.69
C SER A 130 14.32 -11.34 10.06
N GLY A 131 13.95 -12.63 10.10
CA GLY A 131 13.50 -13.33 11.31
C GLY A 131 12.00 -13.23 11.59
N ARG A 132 11.23 -12.54 10.74
CA ARG A 132 9.76 -12.45 10.81
C ARG A 132 9.09 -13.25 9.69
N THR A 133 7.86 -13.67 9.95
CA THR A 133 6.93 -14.23 8.96
C THR A 133 6.19 -13.14 8.18
N GLY A 134 5.59 -13.47 7.05
CA GLY A 134 4.74 -12.54 6.29
C GLY A 134 3.63 -11.92 7.14
N ILE A 135 2.94 -12.76 7.93
CA ILE A 135 1.83 -12.30 8.78
C ILE A 135 2.30 -11.41 9.94
N GLU A 136 3.47 -11.67 10.53
CA GLU A 136 4.06 -10.81 11.57
C GLU A 136 4.40 -9.42 11.01
N VAL A 137 4.92 -9.34 9.78
CA VAL A 137 5.21 -8.07 9.11
C VAL A 137 3.95 -7.24 8.93
N TYR A 138 2.87 -7.83 8.43
CA TYR A 138 1.59 -7.14 8.27
C TYR A 138 0.99 -6.72 9.62
N PHE A 139 1.08 -7.59 10.63
CA PHE A 139 0.62 -7.29 11.98
C PHE A 139 1.37 -6.10 12.58
N ASP A 140 2.70 -6.08 12.51
CA ASP A 140 3.52 -4.99 13.06
C ASP A 140 3.21 -3.66 12.36
N PHE A 141 2.99 -3.68 11.04
CA PHE A 141 2.60 -2.51 10.26
C PHE A 141 1.25 -1.94 10.74
N MET A 142 0.22 -2.79 10.84
CA MET A 142 -1.11 -2.39 11.31
C MET A 142 -1.07 -1.91 12.77
N ARG A 143 -0.23 -2.52 13.60
CA ARG A 143 -0.01 -2.10 14.99
C ARG A 143 0.65 -0.72 15.06
N SER A 144 1.65 -0.46 14.21
CA SER A 144 2.27 0.85 14.12
C SER A 144 1.28 1.91 13.66
N PHE A 145 0.49 1.63 12.62
CA PHE A 145 -0.59 2.52 12.17
C PHE A 145 -1.57 2.83 13.31
N ARG A 146 -2.03 1.80 14.03
CA ARG A 146 -2.95 1.99 15.17
C ARG A 146 -2.36 2.88 16.24
N THR A 147 -1.08 2.71 16.55
CA THR A 147 -0.39 3.48 17.60
C THR A 147 -0.18 4.92 17.18
N GLU A 148 0.17 5.13 15.92
CA GLU A 148 0.33 6.46 15.34
C GLU A 148 -1.01 7.20 15.35
N PHE A 149 -2.04 6.66 14.68
CA PHE A 149 -3.31 7.36 14.44
C PHE A 149 -4.41 7.07 15.48
N ASP A 150 -4.04 6.76 16.73
CA ASP A 150 -5.00 6.47 17.80
C ASP A 150 -5.93 7.67 18.08
N ASP A 151 -5.42 8.90 17.90
CA ASP A 151 -6.20 10.14 17.99
C ASP A 151 -7.32 10.19 16.93
N LEU A 152 -6.99 9.92 15.66
CA LEU A 152 -7.96 9.95 14.57
C LEU A 152 -8.98 8.80 14.62
N LEU A 153 -8.57 7.65 15.15
CA LEU A 153 -9.46 6.51 15.40
C LEU A 153 -10.43 6.82 16.55
N SER A 154 -9.93 7.43 17.62
CA SER A 154 -10.75 7.84 18.78
C SER A 154 -11.74 8.94 18.41
N GLU A 155 -11.36 9.86 17.52
CA GLU A 155 -12.22 10.89 16.94
C GLU A 155 -13.25 10.33 15.94
N CYS A 156 -13.24 9.01 15.66
CA CYS A 156 -14.11 8.35 14.68
C CYS A 156 -14.00 8.94 13.25
N MET A 157 -12.86 9.55 12.93
CA MET A 157 -12.58 10.07 11.58
C MET A 157 -12.33 8.93 10.60
N ILE A 158 -11.54 7.92 11.02
CA ILE A 158 -11.28 6.72 10.24
C ILE A 158 -12.48 5.78 10.38
N SER A 159 -13.27 5.64 9.31
CA SER A 159 -14.50 4.84 9.31
C SER A 159 -14.29 3.39 8.89
N ALA A 160 -13.23 3.10 8.15
CA ALA A 160 -12.93 1.77 7.66
C ALA A 160 -11.43 1.59 7.44
N ILE A 161 -10.96 0.36 7.66
CA ILE A 161 -9.62 -0.09 7.30
C ILE A 161 -9.78 -1.29 6.38
N GLU A 162 -9.25 -1.17 5.17
CA GLU A 162 -9.17 -2.23 4.19
C GLU A 162 -7.76 -2.81 4.21
N ILE A 163 -7.65 -4.13 4.25
CA ILE A 163 -6.36 -4.82 4.35
C ILE A 163 -6.05 -5.46 3.01
N GLY A 164 -4.99 -5.01 2.35
CA GLY A 164 -4.52 -5.60 1.11
C GLY A 164 -3.98 -7.00 1.33
N LEU A 165 -4.47 -8.01 0.61
CA LEU A 165 -4.07 -9.42 0.83
C LEU A 165 -3.36 -10.05 -0.37
N GLY A 166 -3.05 -9.28 -1.41
CA GLY A 166 -2.44 -9.79 -2.62
C GLY A 166 -2.22 -8.71 -3.67
N PRO A 167 -2.10 -9.09 -4.95
CA PRO A 167 -1.84 -8.16 -6.05
C PRO A 167 -3.00 -7.18 -6.19
N SER A 168 -2.66 -5.91 -6.40
CA SER A 168 -3.60 -4.78 -6.43
C SER A 168 -4.43 -4.64 -5.13
N GLY A 169 -3.97 -5.23 -4.03
CA GLY A 169 -4.68 -5.25 -2.74
C GLY A 169 -5.76 -6.32 -2.61
N GLU A 170 -6.06 -7.08 -3.67
CA GLU A 170 -7.14 -8.06 -3.65
C GLU A 170 -6.70 -9.42 -3.11
N LEU A 171 -7.63 -10.17 -2.51
CA LEU A 171 -7.43 -11.56 -2.11
C LEU A 171 -7.50 -12.49 -3.32
N LYS A 172 -6.44 -12.52 -4.12
CA LYS A 172 -6.31 -13.37 -5.30
C LYS A 172 -4.84 -13.74 -5.56
N TYR A 173 -4.63 -14.77 -6.38
CA TYR A 173 -3.33 -15.00 -6.98
C TYR A 173 -3.07 -14.00 -8.12
N PRO A 174 -1.81 -13.64 -8.41
CA PRO A 174 -1.47 -12.82 -9.57
C PRO A 174 -1.54 -13.64 -10.87
N SER A 175 -2.74 -14.06 -11.26
CA SER A 175 -2.97 -14.97 -12.39
C SER A 175 -3.04 -14.29 -13.76
N PHE A 176 -3.16 -12.96 -13.79
CA PHE A 176 -3.24 -12.16 -15.01
C PHE A 176 -2.22 -11.00 -15.05
N PRO A 177 -0.92 -11.27 -14.87
CA PRO A 177 0.09 -10.22 -14.82
C PRO A 177 0.38 -9.65 -16.22
N GLU A 178 -0.03 -8.40 -16.46
CA GLU A 178 0.28 -7.71 -17.72
C GLU A 178 1.79 -7.58 -17.99
N LYS A 179 2.59 -7.45 -16.91
CA LYS A 179 4.07 -7.38 -16.98
C LYS A 179 4.70 -8.64 -17.58
N ILE A 180 4.00 -9.76 -17.54
CA ILE A 180 4.44 -11.06 -18.07
C ILE A 180 3.73 -11.36 -19.42
N GLY A 181 3.04 -10.37 -19.99
CA GLY A 181 2.43 -10.48 -21.31
C GLY A 181 1.00 -11.00 -21.32
N TRP A 182 0.36 -11.19 -20.16
CA TRP A 182 -1.06 -11.49 -20.13
C TRP A 182 -1.87 -10.35 -20.76
N ARG A 183 -2.88 -10.70 -21.56
CA ARG A 183 -3.83 -9.77 -22.16
C ARG A 183 -5.24 -10.35 -22.04
N TYR A 184 -6.20 -9.48 -21.76
CA TYR A 184 -7.60 -9.85 -21.71
C TYR A 184 -8.07 -10.41 -23.07
N PRO A 185 -8.88 -11.48 -23.14
CA PRO A 185 -9.50 -12.25 -22.03
C PRO A 185 -8.76 -13.57 -21.71
N GLY A 186 -7.44 -13.53 -21.50
CA GLY A 186 -6.61 -14.74 -21.44
C GLY A 186 -6.98 -15.76 -20.33
N ILE A 187 -7.12 -17.01 -20.74
CA ILE A 187 -7.22 -18.22 -19.91
C ILE A 187 -6.36 -19.32 -20.55
N VAL A 188 -5.28 -19.71 -19.87
CA VAL A 188 -4.38 -20.87 -20.11
C VAL A 188 -3.44 -20.84 -21.35
N LEU A 189 -2.21 -21.38 -21.32
CA LEU A 189 -1.45 -22.21 -20.37
C LEU A 189 0.02 -21.75 -20.34
#